data_AF-A0A0A7LTD4-F1
#
_entry.id   AF-A0A0A7LTD4-F1
#
_cell.length_a   1.000
_cell.length_b   1.000
_cell.length_c   1.000
_cell.angle_alpha   90.00
_cell.angle_beta   90.00
_cell.angle_gamma   90.00
#
_symmetry.space_group_name_H-M   'P 1'
#
loop_
_entity.id
_entity.type
_entity.pdbx_description
1 polymer ?
#
loop_
_entity_poly.entity_id
_entity_poly.type
_entity_poly.pdbx_seq_one_letter_code
_entity_poly.pdbx_strand_id
1 'polypeptide(L)'
;PIVQVNAYACERCGCEVFQPVTDKNFNPLVTCPSEECKSTQSVGQLYWSVRASKFMAFQEVKVQELSDQVPIGQIPRSLTVLCFGSLVRQVNPGDVVDMAGVFLPTPYTGFKAMRAGLLTDTYLEAHYIMQHKKAYSEMLVDYSLTARIDQYRQSGQAYELLARSIAPEIYGHVDVKKALLLLLIGGVSKEMG
;
A
#
# COMPACT_ATOMS: atom_id res chain seq x y z
N PRO A 1 10.70 -5.40 -8.94
CA PRO A 1 10.79 -6.58 -8.05
C PRO A 1 12.11 -6.51 -7.30
N ILE A 2 12.13 -6.84 -6.01
CA ILE A 2 13.33 -6.84 -5.18
C ILE A 2 13.92 -8.26 -5.13
N VAL A 3 15.24 -8.37 -5.19
CA VAL A 3 15.91 -9.68 -5.08
C VAL A 3 16.01 -10.08 -3.60
N GLN A 4 15.59 -11.29 -3.25
CA GLN A 4 15.79 -11.85 -1.90
C GLN A 4 17.01 -12.75 -1.84
N VAL A 5 17.17 -13.59 -2.86
CA VAL A 5 18.31 -14.50 -2.98
C VAL A 5 18.86 -14.34 -4.38
N ASN A 6 20.11 -13.92 -4.45
CA ASN A 6 20.84 -13.77 -5.68
C ASN A 6 21.60 -15.08 -5.99
N ALA A 7 21.32 -15.69 -7.12
CA ALA A 7 21.97 -16.92 -7.57
C ALA A 7 23.00 -16.62 -8.65
N TYR A 8 24.22 -17.09 -8.44
CA TYR A 8 25.34 -16.98 -9.38
C TYR A 8 25.71 -18.34 -9.93
N ALA A 9 26.01 -18.42 -11.22
CA ALA A 9 26.54 -19.62 -11.84
C ALA A 9 28.00 -19.41 -12.23
N CYS A 10 28.81 -20.44 -12.00
CA CYS A 10 30.23 -20.48 -12.31
C CYS A 10 30.45 -20.98 -13.75
N GLU A 11 31.18 -20.23 -14.58
CA GLU A 11 31.42 -20.62 -15.97
C GLU A 11 32.24 -21.92 -16.10
N ARG A 12 33.18 -22.17 -15.17
CA ARG A 12 34.08 -23.34 -15.23
C ARG A 12 33.53 -24.56 -14.50
N CYS A 13 33.07 -24.37 -13.27
CA CYS A 13 32.67 -25.43 -12.36
C CYS A 13 31.18 -25.77 -12.44
N GLY A 14 30.36 -24.90 -13.06
CA GLY A 14 28.90 -25.10 -13.12
C GLY A 14 28.18 -25.01 -11.76
N CYS A 15 28.90 -24.83 -10.64
CA CYS A 15 28.30 -24.67 -9.33
C CYS A 15 27.44 -23.41 -9.25
N GLU A 16 26.27 -23.54 -8.61
CA GLU A 16 25.40 -22.43 -8.26
C GLU A 16 25.70 -21.94 -6.84
N VAL A 17 25.88 -20.63 -6.70
CA VAL A 17 26.20 -19.96 -5.44
C VAL A 17 25.08 -19.01 -5.09
N PHE A 18 24.53 -19.14 -3.88
CA PHE A 18 23.40 -18.33 -3.43
C PHE A 18 23.84 -17.31 -2.39
N GLN A 19 23.56 -16.03 -2.64
CA GLN A 19 23.81 -14.91 -1.73
C GLN A 19 22.47 -14.33 -1.27
N PRO A 20 22.13 -14.39 0.04
CA PRO A 20 20.97 -13.67 0.55
C PRO A 20 21.22 -12.16 0.49
N VAL A 21 20.22 -11.42 0.02
CA VAL A 21 20.26 -9.95 -0.07
C VAL A 21 19.32 -9.38 0.99
N THR A 22 19.90 -8.77 2.02
CA THR A 22 19.16 -8.10 3.11
C THR A 22 19.00 -6.61 2.84
N ASP A 23 20.02 -5.97 2.30
CA ASP A 23 20.08 -4.52 2.15
C ASP A 23 19.77 -4.07 0.72
N LYS A 24 19.28 -2.83 0.58
CA LYS A 24 19.03 -2.19 -0.73
C LYS A 24 20.31 -2.13 -1.59
N ASN A 25 21.45 -1.94 -0.94
CA ASN A 25 22.76 -1.94 -1.58
C ASN A 25 23.53 -3.17 -1.10
N PHE A 26 23.94 -4.03 -2.02
CA PHE A 26 24.75 -5.20 -1.70
C PHE A 26 25.90 -5.33 -2.71
N ASN A 27 27.01 -5.92 -2.25
CA ASN A 27 28.14 -6.19 -3.12
C ASN A 27 27.98 -7.58 -3.74
N PRO A 28 27.98 -7.70 -5.08
CA PRO A 28 27.85 -8.99 -5.74
C PRO A 28 29.12 -9.82 -5.58
N LEU A 29 28.95 -11.14 -5.47
CA LEU A 29 30.07 -12.08 -5.54
C LEU A 29 30.61 -12.17 -6.97
N VAL A 30 31.90 -11.84 -7.13
CA VAL A 30 32.60 -11.90 -8.43
C VAL A 30 33.36 -13.22 -8.59
N THR A 31 33.84 -13.77 -7.48
CA THR A 31 34.71 -14.95 -7.45
C THR A 31 33.98 -16.16 -6.88
N CYS A 32 34.11 -17.31 -7.54
CA CYS A 32 33.50 -18.55 -7.07
C CYS A 32 34.15 -19.07 -5.76
N PRO A 33 33.37 -19.32 -4.69
CA PRO A 33 33.87 -19.89 -3.44
C PRO A 33 33.97 -21.43 -3.45
N SER A 34 33.63 -22.11 -4.55
CA SER A 34 33.59 -23.58 -4.63
C SER A 34 34.96 -24.23 -4.41
N GLU A 35 34.96 -25.43 -3.82
CA GLU A 35 36.18 -26.20 -3.57
C GLU A 35 36.84 -26.68 -4.88
N GLU A 36 36.06 -26.96 -5.92
CA GLU A 36 36.57 -27.35 -7.25
C GLU A 36 37.44 -26.25 -7.88
N CYS A 37 36.96 -25.00 -7.87
CA CYS A 37 37.74 -23.88 -8.39
C CYS A 37 38.96 -23.56 -7.54
N LYS A 38 38.86 -23.71 -6.21
CA LYS A 38 39.99 -23.53 -5.28
C LYS A 38 41.07 -24.60 -5.48
N SER A 39 40.68 -25.87 -5.63
CA SER A 39 41.59 -27.00 -5.84
C SER A 39 42.33 -26.92 -7.18
N THR A 40 41.66 -26.41 -8.22
CA THR A 40 42.22 -26.25 -9.57
C THR A 40 43.07 -24.98 -9.72
N GLN A 41 43.23 -24.17 -8.65
CA GLN A 41 43.87 -22.84 -8.65
C GLN A 41 43.35 -21.90 -9.77
N SER A 42 42.13 -22.14 -10.25
CA SER A 42 41.54 -21.38 -11.34
C SER A 42 40.40 -20.52 -10.81
N VAL A 43 40.49 -19.21 -11.03
CA VAL A 43 39.45 -18.27 -10.60
C VAL A 43 38.32 -18.31 -11.62
N GLY A 44 37.26 -19.07 -11.30
CA GLY A 44 36.03 -19.08 -12.08
C GLY A 44 35.27 -17.76 -11.88
N GLN A 45 34.91 -17.10 -12.98
CA GLN A 45 34.06 -15.91 -12.96
C GLN A 45 32.61 -16.32 -12.71
N LEU A 46 31.95 -15.62 -11.78
CA LEU A 46 30.54 -15.78 -11.50
C LEU A 46 29.72 -14.84 -12.39
N TYR A 47 28.67 -15.38 -13.00
CA TYR A 47 27.65 -14.58 -13.68
C TYR A 47 26.29 -14.77 -13.02
N TRP A 48 25.44 -13.76 -13.16
CA TRP A 48 24.14 -13.75 -12.51
C TRP A 48 23.13 -14.64 -13.25
N SER A 49 22.45 -15.53 -12.52
CA SER A 49 21.35 -16.34 -13.04
C SER A 49 20.02 -15.80 -12.54
N VAL A 50 19.30 -15.08 -13.41
CA VAL A 50 17.97 -14.53 -13.10
C VAL A 50 16.97 -15.64 -12.78
N ARG A 51 17.02 -16.77 -13.49
CA ARG A 51 16.04 -17.87 -13.32
C ARG A 51 16.22 -18.62 -12.00
N ALA A 52 17.46 -18.78 -11.54
CA ALA A 52 17.76 -19.42 -10.26
C ALA A 52 17.62 -18.46 -9.06
N SER A 53 17.56 -17.15 -9.33
CA SER A 53 17.39 -16.12 -8.29
C SER A 53 15.94 -16.03 -7.82
N LYS A 54 15.76 -15.69 -6.55
CA LYS A 54 14.44 -15.48 -5.95
C LYS A 54 14.12 -13.98 -5.86
N PHE A 55 12.99 -13.60 -6.43
CA PHE A 55 12.48 -12.22 -6.38
C PHE A 55 11.19 -12.13 -5.56
N MET A 56 10.96 -10.94 -5.01
CA MET A 56 9.75 -10.56 -4.30
C MET A 56 9.14 -9.32 -4.97
N ALA A 57 7.81 -9.24 -4.96
CA ALA A 57 7.11 -8.04 -5.40
C ALA A 57 7.42 -6.87 -4.44
N PHE A 58 7.68 -5.70 -5.00
CA PHE A 58 8.01 -4.48 -4.27
C PHE A 58 7.29 -3.32 -4.93
N GLN A 59 6.69 -2.46 -4.12
CA GLN A 59 6.03 -1.23 -4.55
C GLN A 59 6.29 -0.13 -3.54
N GLU A 60 6.61 1.06 -4.04
CA GLU A 60 6.69 2.29 -3.24
C GLU A 60 5.39 3.08 -3.42
N VAL A 61 4.77 3.46 -2.30
CA VAL A 61 3.52 4.23 -2.27
C VAL A 61 3.78 5.50 -1.47
N LYS A 62 3.35 6.66 -1.98
CA LYS A 62 3.39 7.91 -1.22
C LYS A 62 2.00 8.21 -0.69
N VAL A 63 1.90 8.33 0.62
CA VAL A 63 0.65 8.64 1.32
C VAL A 63 0.72 10.08 1.78
N GLN A 64 -0.40 10.79 1.68
CA GLN A 64 -0.56 12.15 2.15
C GLN A 64 -1.58 12.18 3.29
N GLU A 65 -1.38 13.07 4.24
CA GLU A 65 -2.36 13.34 5.31
C GLU A 65 -3.71 13.75 4.71
N LEU A 66 -4.80 13.40 5.40
CA LEU A 66 -6.13 13.82 5.00
C LEU A 66 -6.27 15.33 5.22
N SER A 67 -6.89 16.05 4.28
CA SER A 67 -7.05 17.51 4.35
C SER A 67 -7.67 18.00 5.66
N ASP A 68 -8.59 17.22 6.23
CA ASP A 68 -9.29 17.57 7.48
C ASP A 68 -8.39 17.53 8.71
N GLN A 69 -7.25 16.83 8.64
CA GLN A 69 -6.28 16.69 9.72
C GLN A 69 -5.16 17.74 9.66
N VAL A 70 -5.07 18.50 8.57
CA VAL A 70 -3.99 19.46 8.35
C VAL A 70 -4.35 20.81 8.99
N PRO A 71 -3.50 21.38 9.85
CA PRO A 71 -3.78 22.66 10.49
C PRO A 71 -3.77 23.81 9.46
N ILE A 72 -4.56 24.84 9.77
CA ILE A 72 -4.72 26.01 8.90
C ILE A 72 -3.35 26.66 8.64
N GLY A 73 -3.03 26.86 7.36
CA GLY A 73 -1.79 27.52 6.94
C GLY A 73 -0.59 26.58 6.72
N GLN A 74 -0.73 25.27 6.93
CA GLN A 74 0.29 24.29 6.58
C GLN A 74 -0.06 23.50 5.32
N ILE A 75 0.98 23.01 4.63
CA ILE A 75 0.84 22.12 3.48
C ILE A 75 0.86 20.67 4.01
N PRO A 76 -0.06 19.80 3.56
CA PRO A 76 -0.08 18.40 3.97
C PRO A 76 1.27 17.72 3.77
N ARG A 77 1.73 16.96 4.77
CA ARG A 77 2.97 16.19 4.66
C ARG A 77 2.70 14.90 3.89
N SER A 78 3.74 14.40 3.22
CA SER A 78 3.72 13.09 2.59
C SER A 78 4.73 12.17 3.26
N LEU A 79 4.38 10.89 3.34
CA LEU A 79 5.21 9.82 3.85
C LEU A 79 5.36 8.74 2.79
N THR A 80 6.58 8.23 2.63
CA THR A 80 6.85 7.09 1.77
C THR A 80 6.57 5.79 2.53
N VAL A 81 5.76 4.93 1.93
CA VAL A 81 5.42 3.61 2.44
C VAL A 81 5.93 2.55 1.46
N LEU A 82 6.59 1.53 1.99
CA LEU A 82 7.08 0.39 1.21
C LEU A 82 6.18 -0.81 1.41
N CYS A 83 5.67 -1.36 0.31
CA CYS A 83 4.83 -2.55 0.28
C CYS A 83 5.59 -3.73 -0.32
N PHE A 84 5.51 -4.89 0.34
CA PHE A 84 6.19 -6.11 -0.08
C PHE A 84 5.21 -7.26 -0.33
N GLY A 85 5.58 -8.17 -1.24
CA GLY A 85 4.86 -9.42 -1.45
C GLY A 85 3.40 -9.23 -1.86
N SER A 86 2.48 -9.76 -1.07
CA SER A 86 1.02 -9.74 -1.32
C SER A 86 0.35 -8.39 -1.06
N LEU A 87 1.02 -7.46 -0.38
CA LEU A 87 0.50 -6.10 -0.13
C LEU A 87 0.64 -5.19 -1.36
N VAL A 88 1.42 -5.63 -2.35
CA VAL A 88 1.58 -4.92 -3.62
C VAL A 88 0.27 -4.96 -4.42
N ARG A 89 -0.06 -3.86 -5.11
CA ARG A 89 -1.28 -3.66 -5.90
C ARG A 89 -2.60 -3.69 -5.11
N GLN A 90 -2.56 -3.60 -3.79
CA GLN A 90 -3.80 -3.45 -3.02
C GLN A 90 -4.37 -2.04 -3.15
N VAL A 91 -3.53 -1.01 -3.21
CA VAL A 91 -3.95 0.40 -3.18
C VAL A 91 -3.89 1.03 -4.56
N ASN A 92 -4.91 1.83 -4.90
CA ASN A 92 -4.93 2.68 -6.08
C ASN A 92 -4.74 4.17 -5.72
N PRO A 93 -4.26 4.99 -6.67
CA PRO A 93 -4.17 6.43 -6.46
C PRO A 93 -5.55 7.04 -6.16
N GLY A 94 -5.64 7.81 -5.07
CA GLY A 94 -6.89 8.48 -4.65
C GLY A 94 -7.72 7.69 -3.63
N ASP A 95 -7.32 6.47 -3.29
CA ASP A 95 -7.97 5.68 -2.25
C ASP A 95 -7.70 6.27 -0.86
N VAL A 96 -8.70 6.18 0.01
CA VAL A 96 -8.55 6.47 1.45
C VAL A 96 -8.23 5.17 2.16
N VAL A 97 -7.04 5.11 2.74
CA VAL A 97 -6.46 3.87 3.26
C VAL A 97 -5.80 4.11 4.61
N ASP A 98 -5.94 3.14 5.50
CA ASP A 98 -5.16 3.06 6.73
C ASP A 98 -4.06 2.03 6.53
N MET A 99 -2.82 2.43 6.77
CA MET A 99 -1.66 1.55 6.68
C MET A 99 -1.04 1.39 8.07
N ALA A 100 -0.85 0.15 8.49
CA ALA A 100 -0.13 -0.18 9.71
C ALA A 100 1.19 -0.87 9.36
N GLY A 101 2.25 -0.53 10.08
CA GLY A 101 3.60 -0.92 9.71
C GLY A 101 4.66 -0.48 10.72
N VAL A 102 5.92 -0.71 10.37
CA VAL A 102 7.08 -0.32 11.17
C VAL A 102 7.72 0.92 10.56
N PHE A 103 7.98 1.93 11.38
CA PHE A 103 8.60 3.18 10.93
C PHE A 103 10.13 3.06 11.03
N LEU A 104 10.81 3.15 9.89
CA LEU A 104 12.25 2.88 9.78
C LEU A 104 12.98 4.04 9.09
N PRO A 105 14.18 4.41 9.55
CA PRO A 105 15.05 5.32 8.83
C PRO A 105 15.79 4.61 7.69
N THR A 106 15.98 5.29 6.56
CA THR A 106 16.96 4.91 5.53
C THR A 106 18.20 5.78 5.69
N PRO A 107 19.38 5.20 6.00
CA PRO A 107 20.62 5.97 6.03
C PRO A 107 21.00 6.41 4.61
N TYR A 108 21.51 7.62 4.48
CA TYR A 108 22.15 8.04 3.24
C TYR A 108 23.51 7.34 3.08
N THR A 109 23.80 6.85 1.88
CA THR A 109 25.09 6.22 1.53
C THR A 109 25.90 7.09 0.57
N GLY A 110 27.23 6.94 0.57
CA GLY A 110 28.14 7.61 -0.36
C GLY A 110 28.25 9.13 -0.15
N PHE A 111 28.41 9.89 -1.25
CA PHE A 111 28.59 11.35 -1.20
C PHE A 111 27.42 12.11 -0.53
N LYS A 112 26.20 11.55 -0.55
CA LYS A 112 25.04 12.12 0.15
C LYS A 112 25.19 12.02 1.67
N ALA A 113 25.81 10.96 2.19
CA ALA A 113 26.09 10.80 3.61
C ALA A 113 27.03 11.89 4.14
N MET A 114 28.02 12.28 3.33
CA MET A 114 29.02 13.29 3.67
C MET A 114 28.41 14.69 3.88
N ARG A 115 27.27 14.99 3.24
CA ARG A 115 26.53 16.26 3.40
C ARG A 115 25.35 16.19 4.37
N ALA A 116 24.73 15.03 4.51
CA ALA A 116 23.48 14.89 5.27
C ALA A 116 23.67 14.92 6.80
N GLY A 117 24.88 14.68 7.31
CA GLY A 117 25.12 14.64 8.75
C GLY A 117 24.30 13.54 9.43
N LEU A 118 23.46 13.91 10.40
CA LEU A 118 22.57 12.98 11.14
C LEU A 118 21.14 12.91 10.57
N LEU A 119 20.84 13.66 9.51
CA LEU A 119 19.53 13.60 8.86
C LEU A 119 19.36 12.26 8.17
N THR A 120 18.23 11.60 8.45
CA THR A 120 17.84 10.35 7.80
C THR A 120 16.45 10.51 7.21
N ASP A 121 16.27 10.02 5.99
CA ASP A 121 14.93 9.89 5.44
C ASP A 121 14.22 8.76 6.18
N THR A 122 12.93 8.89 6.36
CA THR A 122 12.11 7.87 7.01
C THR A 122 11.11 7.31 6.04
N TYR A 123 10.80 6.03 6.22
CA TYR A 123 9.75 5.35 5.49
C TYR A 123 8.99 4.43 6.43
N LEU A 124 7.76 4.13 6.06
CA LEU A 124 6.96 3.12 6.74
C LEU A 124 7.06 1.81 5.97
N GLU A 125 7.43 0.71 6.61
CA GLU A 125 7.30 -0.62 6.06
C GLU A 125 5.88 -1.14 6.36
N ALA A 126 5.05 -1.28 5.33
CA ALA A 126 3.66 -1.71 5.50
C ALA A 126 3.57 -3.19 5.84
N HIS A 127 2.85 -3.50 6.92
CA HIS A 127 2.50 -4.88 7.32
C HIS A 127 1.02 -5.18 7.07
N TYR A 128 0.17 -4.15 7.13
CA TYR A 128 -1.27 -4.28 6.93
C TYR A 128 -1.82 -3.02 6.27
N ILE A 129 -2.75 -3.21 5.33
CA ILE A 129 -3.40 -2.14 4.58
C ILE A 129 -4.91 -2.38 4.67
N MET A 130 -5.64 -1.39 5.19
CA MET A 130 -7.09 -1.38 5.24
C MET A 130 -7.62 -0.28 4.34
N GLN A 131 -8.42 -0.65 3.34
CA GLN A 131 -9.06 0.30 2.43
C GLN A 131 -10.46 0.64 2.93
N HIS A 132 -10.75 1.93 3.09
CA HIS A 132 -12.07 2.40 3.53
C HIS A 132 -13.06 2.49 2.39
N LYS A 133 -12.61 3.00 1.23
CA LYS A 133 -13.42 3.05 0.02
C LYS A 133 -13.30 1.73 -0.75
N LYS A 134 -13.94 0.69 -0.22
CA LYS A 134 -14.17 -0.52 -1.02
C LYS A 134 -15.12 -0.18 -2.17
N ALA A 135 -14.96 -0.83 -3.31
CA ALA A 135 -15.98 -0.80 -4.34
C ALA A 135 -17.34 -1.17 -3.70
N TYR A 136 -18.45 -0.55 -4.13
CA TYR A 136 -19.78 -0.80 -3.55
C TYR A 136 -20.12 -2.29 -3.47
N SER A 137 -19.58 -3.10 -4.38
CA SER A 137 -19.70 -4.56 -4.44
C SER A 137 -19.08 -5.31 -3.25
N GLU A 138 -18.14 -4.70 -2.53
CA GLU A 138 -17.35 -5.34 -1.46
C GLU A 138 -17.67 -4.78 -0.06
N MET A 139 -18.67 -3.91 0.06
CA MET A 139 -19.20 -3.53 1.38
C MET A 139 -19.88 -4.74 2.01
N LEU A 140 -19.28 -5.24 3.09
CA LEU A 140 -19.89 -6.29 3.91
C LEU A 140 -20.99 -5.64 4.75
N VAL A 141 -22.23 -6.05 4.52
CA VAL A 141 -23.36 -5.67 5.37
C VAL A 141 -23.27 -6.50 6.64
N ASP A 142 -22.82 -5.88 7.73
CA ASP A 142 -22.78 -6.53 9.05
C ASP A 142 -24.18 -6.62 9.66
N TYR A 143 -24.42 -7.65 10.48
CA TYR A 143 -25.70 -7.87 11.17
C TYR A 143 -26.07 -6.68 12.07
N SER A 144 -25.08 -6.06 12.72
CA SER A 144 -25.32 -4.86 13.55
C SER A 144 -25.87 -3.70 12.73
N LEU A 145 -25.39 -3.56 11.49
CA LEU A 145 -25.79 -2.51 10.57
C LEU A 145 -27.21 -2.78 10.04
N THR A 146 -27.52 -4.03 9.69
CA THR A 146 -28.88 -4.47 9.31
C THR A 146 -29.88 -4.24 10.44
N ALA A 147 -29.54 -4.64 11.67
CA ALA A 147 -30.41 -4.47 12.83
C ALA A 147 -30.74 -2.99 13.07
N ARG A 148 -29.78 -2.09 12.87
CA ARG A 148 -29.97 -0.65 13.00
C ARG A 148 -30.85 -0.09 11.87
N ILE A 149 -30.68 -0.57 10.64
CA ILE A 149 -31.57 -0.23 9.51
C ILE A 149 -33.00 -0.68 9.81
N ASP A 150 -33.20 -1.89 10.34
CA ASP A 150 -34.53 -2.41 10.67
C ASP A 150 -35.21 -1.62 11.79
N GLN A 151 -34.46 -1.14 12.79
CA GLN A 151 -34.99 -0.24 13.81
C GLN A 151 -35.56 1.05 13.19
N TYR A 152 -34.84 1.67 12.25
CA TYR A 152 -35.34 2.84 11.53
C TYR A 152 -36.52 2.52 10.63
N ARG A 153 -36.56 1.32 10.04
CA ARG A 153 -37.70 0.84 9.24
C ARG A 153 -38.97 0.71 10.10
N GLN A 154 -38.85 0.22 11.32
CA GLN A 154 -39.97 0.04 12.26
C GLN A 154 -40.56 1.37 12.74
N SER A 155 -39.77 2.46 12.78
CA SER A 155 -40.24 3.80 13.17
C SER A 155 -41.33 4.39 12.26
N GLY A 156 -41.51 3.85 11.04
CA GLY A 156 -42.57 4.25 10.10
C GLY A 156 -42.40 5.63 9.45
N GLN A 157 -41.49 6.48 9.93
CA GLN A 157 -41.28 7.86 9.44
C GLN A 157 -39.91 8.08 8.79
N ALA A 158 -39.28 7.02 8.25
CA ALA A 158 -37.92 7.08 7.71
C ALA A 158 -37.74 8.19 6.65
N TYR A 159 -38.73 8.38 5.76
CA TYR A 159 -38.64 9.39 4.70
C TYR A 159 -38.55 10.83 5.23
N GLU A 160 -39.43 11.18 6.17
CA GLU A 160 -39.47 12.52 6.77
C GLU A 160 -38.26 12.75 7.67
N LEU A 161 -37.86 11.72 8.43
CA LEU A 161 -36.70 11.77 9.33
C LEU A 161 -35.40 11.99 8.55
N LEU A 162 -35.15 11.20 7.51
CA LEU A 162 -33.97 11.34 6.66
C LEU A 162 -33.95 12.68 5.93
N ALA A 163 -35.09 13.15 5.43
CA ALA A 163 -35.17 14.46 4.79
C ALA A 163 -34.83 15.60 5.77
N ARG A 164 -35.27 15.52 7.03
CA ARG A 164 -34.91 16.51 8.06
C ARG A 164 -33.45 16.39 8.51
N SER A 165 -32.86 15.20 8.44
CA SER A 165 -31.44 14.97 8.72
C SER A 165 -30.53 15.57 7.63
N ILE A 166 -31.03 15.83 6.42
CA ILE A 166 -30.28 16.58 5.41
C ILE A 166 -30.26 18.07 5.79
N ALA A 167 -29.07 18.61 6.01
CA ALA A 167 -28.85 20.01 6.41
C ALA A 167 -29.73 20.43 7.60
N PRO A 168 -29.54 19.85 8.81
CA PRO A 168 -30.38 20.10 9.97
C PRO A 168 -30.31 21.55 10.46
N GLU A 169 -29.26 22.29 10.07
CA GLU A 169 -29.04 23.70 10.39
C GLU A 169 -30.01 24.64 9.69
N ILE A 170 -30.66 24.20 8.59
CA ILE A 170 -31.62 25.01 7.83
C ILE A 170 -33.05 24.58 8.21
N TYR A 171 -33.82 25.51 8.76
CA TYR A 171 -35.23 25.30 9.06
C TYR A 171 -36.10 25.38 7.78
N GLY A 172 -37.12 24.53 7.69
CA GLY A 172 -38.07 24.52 6.57
C GLY A 172 -37.56 23.79 5.32
N HIS A 173 -38.11 24.18 4.16
CA HIS A 173 -37.79 23.61 2.82
C HIS A 173 -37.77 22.07 2.76
N VAL A 174 -38.69 21.41 3.48
CA VAL A 174 -38.71 19.95 3.60
C VAL A 174 -38.84 19.27 2.24
N ASP A 175 -39.61 19.84 1.32
CA ASP A 175 -39.80 19.28 -0.03
C ASP A 175 -38.51 19.33 -0.87
N VAL A 176 -37.70 20.38 -0.71
CA VAL A 176 -36.38 20.48 -1.36
C VAL A 176 -35.44 19.43 -0.79
N LYS A 177 -35.42 19.26 0.54
CA LYS A 177 -34.61 18.23 1.20
C LYS A 177 -35.04 16.82 0.81
N LYS A 178 -36.34 16.59 0.64
CA LYS A 178 -36.92 15.34 0.11
C LYS A 178 -36.46 15.06 -1.33
N ALA A 179 -36.45 16.08 -2.19
CA ALA A 179 -35.94 15.93 -3.56
C ALA A 179 -34.44 15.59 -3.56
N LEU A 180 -33.64 16.26 -2.72
CA LEU A 180 -32.22 15.94 -2.56
C LEU A 180 -31.98 14.53 -2.01
N LEU A 181 -32.81 14.08 -1.06
CA LEU A 181 -32.75 12.72 -0.54
C LEU A 181 -32.94 11.68 -1.65
N LEU A 182 -33.97 11.85 -2.49
CA LEU A 182 -34.24 10.96 -3.62
C LEU A 182 -33.11 10.99 -4.66
N LEU A 183 -32.49 12.16 -4.87
CA LEU A 183 -31.33 12.30 -5.75
C LEU A 183 -30.11 11.54 -5.22
N LEU A 184 -29.85 11.59 -3.91
CA LEU A 184 -28.72 10.89 -3.27
C LEU A 184 -28.89 9.36 -3.28
N ILE A 185 -30.10 8.87 -3.05
CA ILE A 185 -30.41 7.43 -3.14
C ILE A 185 -30.28 6.95 -4.60
N GLY A 186 -30.57 7.84 -5.56
CA GLY A 186 -30.54 7.53 -6.97
C GLY A 186 -31.74 6.72 -7.44
N GLY A 187 -31.78 6.45 -8.75
CA GLY A 187 -32.79 5.62 -9.37
C GLY A 187 -32.36 4.16 -9.48
N VAL A 188 -33.30 3.29 -9.82
CA VAL A 188 -33.00 1.90 -10.19
C VAL A 188 -32.39 1.87 -11.59
N SER A 189 -31.32 1.08 -11.77
CA SER A 189 -30.78 0.80 -13.09
C SER A 189 -31.81 -0.01 -13.89
N LYS A 190 -32.08 0.40 -15.12
CA LYS A 190 -32.90 -0.37 -16.06
C LYS A 190 -31.97 -0.94 -17.12
N GLU A 191 -31.73 -2.24 -17.06
CA GLU A 191 -31.03 -2.93 -18.13
C GLU A 191 -31.97 -3.00 -19.34
N MET A 192 -31.57 -2.32 -20.41
CA MET A 192 -32.23 -2.44 -21.71
C MET A 192 -31.65 -3.70 -22.35
N GLY A 193 -32.48 -4.73 -22.51
CA GLY A 193 -32.10 -5.98 -23.15
C GLY A 193 -31.70 -5.84 -24.61
#